data_AF-A0A7K6XNB9-F1
#
_entry.id   AF-A0A7K6XNB9-F1
#
_cell.length_a   1.000
_cell.length_b   1.000
_cell.length_c   1.000
_cell.angle_alpha   90.00
_cell.angle_beta   90.00
_cell.angle_gamma   90.00
#
_symmetry.space_group_name_H-M   'P 1'
#
loop_
_entity.id
_entity.type
_entity.pdbx_description
1 polymer ?
#
loop_
_entity_poly.entity_id
_entity_poly.type
_entity_poly.pdbx_seq_one_letter_code
_entity_poly.pdbx_strand_id
1 'polypeptide(L)'
;RLERLQRVVTKLQMESGLCEEQLNQADALLQADVRLLVAGKAPQKAAEVERDLDKADAMIRLLFNDVQSLKDGRHPQGEQMYRRVYRLHERLVSIRTEYNLRLKSGAPVTAATAAPVTSGQRRPEPDEAPLRYLQELLAWVEENQRRVATAEWGADLPTVETHLGAHRGLHRAIEEF
;
A
#
# COMPACT_ATOMS: atom_id res chain seq x y z
N ARG A 1 13.96 -13.12 -40.29
CA ARG A 1 13.82 -12.08 -39.23
C ARG A 1 12.35 -11.81 -38.90
N LEU A 2 11.50 -11.53 -39.90
CA LEU A 2 10.06 -11.29 -39.74
C LEU A 2 9.30 -12.48 -39.11
N GLU A 3 9.54 -13.72 -39.57
CA GLU A 3 8.88 -14.92 -39.01
C GLU A 3 9.20 -15.19 -37.54
N ARG A 4 10.39 -14.80 -37.08
CA ARG A 4 10.77 -14.93 -35.65
C ARG A 4 9.99 -13.92 -34.81
N LEU A 5 9.87 -12.67 -35.27
CA LEU A 5 9.08 -11.64 -34.58
C LEU A 5 7.59 -11.98 -34.58
N GLN A 6 7.07 -12.56 -35.66
CA GLN A 6 5.69 -13.02 -35.71
C GLN A 6 5.41 -14.11 -34.66
N ARG A 7 6.33 -15.06 -34.47
CA ARG A 7 6.22 -16.05 -33.38
C ARG A 7 6.22 -15.41 -31.99
N VAL A 8 7.02 -14.37 -31.77
CA VAL A 8 7.03 -13.60 -30.52
C VAL A 8 5.67 -12.91 -30.30
N VAL A 9 5.07 -12.33 -31.34
CA VAL A 9 3.72 -11.75 -31.25
C VAL A 9 2.69 -12.79 -30.82
N THR A 10 2.65 -13.95 -31.47
CA THR A 10 1.67 -15.00 -31.14
C THR A 10 1.86 -15.52 -29.71
N LYS A 11 3.12 -15.73 -29.29
CA LYS A 11 3.47 -16.11 -27.91
C LYS A 11 2.98 -15.05 -26.92
N LEU A 12 3.32 -13.79 -27.15
CA LEU A 12 2.98 -12.67 -26.27
C LEU A 12 1.46 -12.48 -26.18
N GLN A 13 0.72 -12.65 -27.27
CA GLN A 13 -0.74 -12.61 -27.26
C GLN A 13 -1.33 -13.71 -26.37
N MET A 14 -0.86 -14.94 -26.52
CA MET A 14 -1.29 -16.08 -25.71
C MET A 14 -0.95 -15.88 -24.22
N GLU A 15 0.30 -15.55 -23.93
CA GLU A 15 0.80 -15.36 -22.56
C GLU A 15 0.14 -14.16 -21.86
N SER A 16 -0.21 -13.10 -22.61
CA SER A 16 -0.98 -11.98 -22.05
C SER A 16 -2.39 -12.40 -21.64
N GLY A 17 -3.03 -13.32 -22.39
CA GLY A 17 -4.31 -13.90 -22.00
C GLY A 17 -4.21 -14.77 -20.75
N LEU A 18 -3.18 -15.61 -20.65
CA LEU A 18 -2.92 -16.39 -19.44
C LEU A 18 -2.65 -15.50 -18.22
N CYS A 19 -1.97 -14.37 -18.41
CA CYS A 19 -1.73 -13.41 -17.34
C CYS A 19 -3.04 -12.72 -16.90
N GLU A 20 -3.92 -12.37 -17.83
CA GLU A 20 -5.26 -11.86 -17.54
C GLU A 20 -6.08 -12.84 -16.69
N GLU A 21 -6.05 -14.13 -17.04
CA GLU A 21 -6.71 -15.20 -16.28
C GLU A 21 -6.11 -15.36 -14.88
N GLN A 22 -4.77 -15.34 -14.76
CA GLN A 22 -4.10 -15.44 -13.47
C GLN A 22 -4.45 -14.26 -12.55
N LEU A 23 -4.55 -13.04 -13.09
CA LEU A 23 -5.00 -11.85 -12.35
C LEU A 23 -6.48 -11.95 -11.95
N ASN A 24 -7.35 -12.49 -12.82
CA ASN A 24 -8.76 -12.75 -12.49
C ASN A 24 -8.90 -13.74 -11.33
N GLN A 25 -8.07 -14.79 -11.32
CA GLN A 25 -8.06 -15.78 -10.24
C GLN A 25 -7.60 -15.16 -8.92
N ALA A 26 -6.50 -14.40 -8.93
CA ALA A 26 -6.00 -13.71 -7.74
C ALA A 26 -7.04 -12.74 -7.16
N ASP A 27 -7.70 -11.97 -8.02
CA ASP A 27 -8.77 -11.04 -7.63
C ASP A 27 -9.99 -11.79 -7.04
N ALA A 28 -10.44 -12.88 -7.66
CA ALA A 28 -11.55 -13.67 -7.14
C ALA A 28 -11.26 -14.27 -5.74
N LEU A 29 -10.04 -14.75 -5.52
CA LEU A 29 -9.59 -15.25 -4.23
C LEU A 29 -9.53 -14.11 -3.19
N LEU A 30 -8.99 -12.95 -3.57
CA LEU A 30 -8.94 -11.77 -2.72
C LEU A 30 -10.35 -11.33 -2.31
N GLN A 31 -11.28 -11.20 -3.26
CA GLN A 31 -12.66 -10.81 -2.97
C GLN A 31 -13.37 -11.83 -2.06
N ALA A 32 -13.06 -13.12 -2.17
CA ALA A 32 -13.57 -14.14 -1.25
C ALA A 32 -13.07 -13.92 0.19
N ASP A 33 -11.79 -13.63 0.37
CA ASP A 33 -11.21 -13.34 1.69
C ASP A 33 -11.71 -12.00 2.26
N VAL A 34 -11.91 -10.98 1.42
CA VAL A 34 -12.52 -9.70 1.84
C VAL A 34 -13.94 -9.93 2.36
N ARG A 35 -14.74 -10.80 1.73
CA ARG A 35 -16.08 -11.15 2.24
C ARG A 35 -16.03 -11.85 3.60
N LEU A 36 -15.02 -12.70 3.83
CA LEU A 36 -14.80 -13.33 5.14
C LEU A 36 -14.45 -12.27 6.20
N LEU A 37 -13.55 -11.34 5.87
CA LEU A 37 -13.17 -10.24 6.76
C LEU A 37 -14.37 -9.36 7.14
N VAL A 38 -15.21 -9.01 6.16
CA VAL A 38 -16.45 -8.25 6.41
C VAL A 38 -17.41 -9.02 7.33
N ALA A 39 -17.43 -10.36 7.26
CA ALA A 39 -18.18 -11.22 8.16
C ALA A 39 -17.47 -11.50 9.51
N GLY A 40 -16.36 -10.81 9.80
CA GLY A 40 -15.57 -10.98 11.02
C GLY A 40 -14.75 -12.28 11.10
N LYS A 41 -14.60 -13.00 9.97
CA LYS A 41 -13.84 -14.25 9.88
C LYS A 41 -12.43 -13.98 9.35
N ALA A 42 -11.46 -14.76 9.82
CA ALA A 42 -10.09 -14.67 9.30
C ALA A 42 -10.03 -15.06 7.81
N PRO A 43 -9.13 -14.43 7.02
CA PRO A 43 -8.86 -14.84 5.64
C PRO A 43 -8.39 -16.28 5.59
N GLN A 44 -8.82 -17.03 4.57
CA GLN A 44 -8.45 -18.44 4.41
C GLN A 44 -7.52 -18.67 3.22
N LYS A 45 -7.54 -17.78 2.22
CA LYS A 45 -6.84 -17.98 0.95
C LYS A 45 -5.69 -16.99 0.73
N ALA A 46 -5.24 -16.32 1.79
CA ALA A 46 -4.23 -15.26 1.72
C ALA A 46 -2.93 -15.74 1.05
N ALA A 47 -2.44 -16.94 1.38
CA ALA A 47 -1.23 -17.51 0.78
C ALA A 47 -1.42 -17.87 -0.70
N GLU A 48 -2.62 -18.31 -1.10
CA GLU A 48 -2.94 -18.58 -2.50
C GLU A 48 -2.97 -17.29 -3.32
N VAL A 49 -3.57 -16.22 -2.77
CA VAL A 49 -3.57 -14.89 -3.38
C VAL A 49 -2.14 -14.38 -3.60
N GLU A 50 -1.27 -14.46 -2.59
CA GLU A 50 0.14 -14.04 -2.74
C GLU A 50 0.86 -14.81 -3.84
N ARG A 51 0.73 -16.14 -3.83
CA ARG A 51 1.36 -16.99 -4.83
C ARG A 51 0.90 -16.65 -6.24
N ASP A 52 -0.39 -16.37 -6.42
CA ASP A 52 -0.97 -16.05 -7.71
C ASP A 52 -0.57 -14.63 -8.19
N LEU A 53 -0.43 -13.67 -7.26
CA LEU A 53 0.14 -12.35 -7.56
C LEU A 53 1.63 -12.43 -7.94
N ASP A 54 2.42 -13.28 -7.28
CA ASP A 54 3.83 -13.50 -7.62
C ASP A 54 4.01 -14.15 -8.99
N LYS A 55 3.17 -15.13 -9.32
CA LYS A 55 3.13 -15.71 -10.67
C LYS A 55 2.78 -14.66 -11.72
N ALA A 56 1.77 -13.83 -11.46
CA ALA A 56 1.38 -12.76 -12.39
C ALA A 56 2.52 -11.73 -12.58
N ASP A 57 3.25 -11.36 -11.52
CA ASP A 57 4.43 -10.49 -11.63
C ASP A 57 5.51 -11.10 -12.54
N ALA A 58 5.82 -12.39 -12.34
CA ALA A 58 6.79 -13.10 -13.16
C ALA A 58 6.36 -13.16 -14.64
N MET A 59 5.08 -13.43 -14.91
CA MET A 59 4.53 -13.41 -16.28
C MET A 59 4.66 -12.04 -16.93
N ILE A 60 4.33 -10.96 -16.19
CA ILE A 60 4.41 -9.58 -16.71
C ILE A 60 5.84 -9.19 -17.06
N ARG A 61 6.84 -9.62 -16.27
CA ARG A 61 8.26 -9.40 -16.59
C ARG A 61 8.66 -10.06 -17.91
N LEU A 62 8.22 -11.30 -18.13
CA LEU A 62 8.48 -12.02 -19.40
C LEU A 62 7.77 -11.34 -20.58
N LEU A 63 6.52 -10.92 -20.39
CA LEU A 63 5.77 -10.19 -21.41
C LEU A 63 6.46 -8.87 -21.81
N PHE A 64 6.98 -8.11 -20.85
CA PHE A 64 7.76 -6.90 -21.16
C PHE A 64 9.05 -7.20 -21.91
N ASN A 65 9.71 -8.33 -21.63
CA ASN A 65 10.89 -8.76 -22.38
C ASN A 65 10.54 -9.07 -23.85
N ASP A 66 9.42 -9.76 -24.08
CA ASP A 66 8.92 -10.05 -25.42
C ASP A 66 8.50 -8.76 -26.15
N VAL A 67 7.84 -7.82 -25.46
CA VAL A 67 7.54 -6.47 -26.01
C VAL A 67 8.82 -5.75 -26.42
N GLN A 68 9.87 -5.81 -25.59
CA GLN A 68 11.14 -5.17 -25.89
C GLN A 68 11.78 -5.80 -27.14
N SER A 69 11.75 -7.13 -27.24
CA SER A 69 12.20 -7.85 -28.43
C SER A 69 11.45 -7.41 -29.70
N LEU A 70 10.15 -7.13 -29.61
CA LEU A 70 9.36 -6.58 -30.71
C LEU A 70 9.79 -5.13 -31.06
N LYS A 71 10.04 -4.29 -30.06
CA LYS A 71 10.48 -2.89 -30.24
C LYS A 71 11.87 -2.82 -30.88
N ASP A 72 12.82 -3.62 -30.42
CA ASP A 72 14.17 -3.72 -30.99
C ASP A 72 14.13 -4.26 -32.43
N GLY A 73 13.17 -5.15 -32.70
CA GLY A 73 12.83 -5.63 -34.04
C GLY A 73 12.11 -4.61 -34.93
N ARG A 74 11.75 -3.42 -34.42
CA ARG A 74 10.88 -2.41 -35.05
C ARG A 74 9.57 -3.00 -35.58
N HIS A 75 9.00 -3.96 -34.84
CA HIS A 75 7.77 -4.60 -35.22
C HIS A 75 6.58 -3.64 -35.02
N PRO A 76 5.66 -3.48 -36.00
CA PRO A 76 4.58 -2.49 -35.93
C PRO A 76 3.62 -2.68 -34.75
N GLN A 77 3.47 -3.91 -34.25
CA GLN A 77 2.60 -4.20 -33.10
C GLN A 77 3.26 -3.94 -31.74
N GLY A 78 4.56 -3.61 -31.68
CA GLY A 78 5.28 -3.48 -30.41
C GLY A 78 4.66 -2.46 -29.45
N GLU A 79 4.17 -1.34 -29.99
CA GLU A 79 3.51 -0.29 -29.20
C GLU A 79 2.12 -0.72 -28.70
N GLN A 80 1.34 -1.40 -29.54
CA GLN A 80 0.04 -1.95 -29.13
C GLN A 80 0.21 -2.98 -28.01
N MET A 81 1.19 -3.87 -28.14
CA MET A 81 1.48 -4.90 -27.15
C MET A 81 2.00 -4.30 -25.85
N TYR A 82 2.84 -3.26 -25.90
CA TYR A 82 3.28 -2.53 -24.72
C TYR A 82 2.10 -1.99 -23.90
N ARG A 83 1.14 -1.30 -24.53
CA ARG A 83 -0.04 -0.77 -23.83
C ARG A 83 -0.88 -1.86 -23.20
N ARG A 84 -1.00 -3.03 -23.85
CA ARG A 84 -1.72 -4.18 -23.29
C ARG A 84 -1.03 -4.67 -22.02
N VAL A 85 0.27 -4.96 -22.08
CA VAL A 85 1.06 -5.45 -20.93
C VAL A 85 1.07 -4.42 -19.80
N TYR A 86 1.14 -3.13 -20.13
CA TYR A 86 1.07 -2.05 -19.13
C TYR A 86 -0.24 -2.06 -18.35
N ARG A 87 -1.40 -2.26 -19.00
CA ARG A 87 -2.70 -2.39 -18.29
C ARG A 87 -2.72 -3.60 -17.35
N LEU A 88 -2.08 -4.72 -17.72
CA LEU A 88 -1.94 -5.88 -16.84
C LEU A 88 -1.09 -5.54 -15.61
N HIS A 89 -0.01 -4.80 -15.81
CA HIS A 89 0.83 -4.32 -14.72
C HIS A 89 0.07 -3.38 -13.77
N GLU A 90 -0.65 -2.40 -14.30
CA GLU A 90 -1.48 -1.51 -13.48
C GLU A 90 -2.51 -2.30 -12.66
N ARG A 91 -3.15 -3.28 -13.29
CA ARG A 91 -4.11 -4.16 -12.61
C ARG A 91 -3.45 -4.99 -11.51
N LEU A 92 -2.27 -5.56 -11.74
CA LEU A 92 -1.50 -6.27 -10.71
C LEU A 92 -1.20 -5.35 -9.52
N VAL A 93 -0.71 -4.13 -9.79
CA VAL A 93 -0.39 -3.14 -8.75
C VAL A 93 -1.64 -2.78 -7.95
N SER A 94 -2.79 -2.59 -8.61
CA SER A 94 -4.07 -2.32 -7.96
C SER A 94 -4.47 -3.45 -7.01
N ILE A 95 -4.50 -4.70 -7.48
CA ILE A 95 -4.89 -5.86 -6.66
C ILE A 95 -3.90 -6.06 -5.50
N ARG A 96 -2.61 -5.90 -5.74
CA ARG A 96 -1.57 -6.02 -4.69
C ARG A 96 -1.71 -4.95 -3.62
N THR A 97 -2.06 -3.72 -4.01
CA THR A 97 -2.33 -2.63 -3.08
C THR A 97 -3.56 -2.95 -2.21
N GLU A 98 -4.65 -3.43 -2.82
CA GLU A 98 -5.85 -3.84 -2.10
C GLU A 98 -5.57 -5.00 -1.12
N TYR A 99 -4.87 -6.03 -1.58
CA TYR A 99 -4.43 -7.15 -0.75
C TYR A 99 -3.62 -6.68 0.47
N ASN A 100 -2.64 -5.78 0.25
CA ASN A 100 -1.82 -5.25 1.34
C ASN A 100 -2.66 -4.47 2.36
N LEU A 101 -3.55 -3.57 1.91
CA LEU A 101 -4.39 -2.77 2.80
C LEU A 101 -5.36 -3.65 3.60
N ARG A 102 -6.00 -4.62 2.95
CA ARG A 102 -7.10 -5.40 3.53
C ARG A 102 -6.62 -6.58 4.37
N LEU A 103 -5.60 -7.31 3.90
CA LEU A 103 -5.15 -8.54 4.55
C LEU A 103 -3.85 -8.39 5.36
N LYS A 104 -2.87 -7.63 4.87
CA LYS A 104 -1.56 -7.49 5.58
C LYS A 104 -1.54 -6.39 6.62
N SER A 105 -2.12 -5.23 6.31
CA SER A 105 -2.17 -4.08 7.23
C SER A 105 -3.32 -4.18 8.22
N GLY A 106 -4.31 -5.06 7.98
CA GLY A 106 -5.50 -5.19 8.81
C GLY A 106 -6.27 -3.88 8.96
N ALA A 107 -6.20 -2.99 7.95
CA ALA A 107 -6.84 -1.69 8.02
C ALA A 107 -8.35 -1.92 8.27
N PRO A 108 -8.92 -1.29 9.32
CA PRO A 108 -10.33 -1.45 9.61
C PRO A 108 -11.08 -1.02 8.35
N VAL A 109 -11.93 -1.93 7.86
CA VAL A 109 -12.94 -1.58 6.87
C VAL A 109 -13.85 -0.59 7.59
N THR A 110 -13.58 0.70 7.47
CA THR A 110 -14.53 1.76 7.84
C THR A 110 -15.65 1.76 6.79
N ALA A 111 -16.41 0.67 6.76
CA ALA A 111 -17.80 0.70 6.37
C ALA A 111 -18.58 0.92 7.65
N ALA A 112 -19.13 2.12 7.79
CA ALA A 112 -20.02 2.49 8.87
C ALA A 112 -21.17 1.47 8.97
N THR A 113 -21.14 0.59 9.97
CA THR A 113 -22.30 0.00 10.65
C THR A 113 -21.79 -0.78 11.87
N ALA A 114 -22.38 -0.47 13.02
CA ALA A 114 -22.01 -0.99 14.34
C ALA A 114 -22.23 -2.51 14.49
N ALA A 115 -21.28 -3.20 15.14
CA ALA A 115 -21.53 -4.39 15.96
C ALA A 115 -20.36 -4.62 16.93
N PRO A 116 -20.61 -5.17 18.15
CA PRO A 116 -19.70 -5.08 19.28
C PRO A 116 -18.58 -6.12 19.25
N VAL A 117 -17.45 -5.69 19.81
CA VAL A 117 -16.31 -6.48 20.31
C VAL A 117 -16.64 -7.89 20.79
N THR A 118 -16.05 -8.89 20.15
CA THR A 118 -15.78 -10.19 20.77
C THR A 118 -14.29 -10.49 20.69
N SER A 119 -13.65 -10.34 21.84
CA SER A 119 -12.30 -10.79 22.15
C SER A 119 -12.14 -12.29 21.88
N GLY A 120 -11.10 -12.67 21.13
CA GLY A 120 -10.70 -14.07 21.08
C GLY A 120 -9.95 -14.52 19.84
N GLN A 121 -8.78 -13.96 19.55
CA GLN A 121 -7.71 -14.73 18.93
C GLN A 121 -6.38 -14.00 19.09
N ARG A 122 -5.46 -14.64 19.80
CA ARG A 122 -4.12 -14.15 20.10
C ARG A 122 -3.33 -14.08 18.79
N ARG A 123 -3.43 -12.91 18.16
CA ARG A 123 -2.59 -12.40 17.08
C ARG A 123 -1.14 -12.45 17.57
N PRO A 124 -0.14 -12.75 16.71
CA PRO A 124 1.22 -12.32 17.01
C PRO A 124 1.16 -10.79 17.09
N GLU A 125 1.21 -10.27 18.32
CA GLU A 125 1.25 -8.84 18.60
C GLU A 125 2.31 -8.23 17.67
N PRO A 126 1.94 -7.30 16.76
CA PRO A 126 2.96 -6.49 16.13
C PRO A 126 3.77 -5.88 17.27
N ASP A 127 5.09 -5.79 17.13
CA ASP A 127 5.92 -5.17 18.15
C ASP A 127 5.26 -3.84 18.55
N GLU A 128 4.72 -3.78 19.76
CA GLU A 128 3.90 -2.66 20.22
C GLU A 128 4.80 -1.44 20.46
N ALA A 129 6.12 -1.66 20.58
CA ALA A 129 7.09 -0.65 20.91
C ALA A 129 7.17 0.48 19.85
N PRO A 130 7.29 0.22 18.53
CA PRO A 130 7.23 1.30 17.53
C PRO A 130 5.90 2.05 17.51
N LEU A 131 4.76 1.36 17.67
CA LEU A 131 3.44 1.99 17.67
C LEU A 131 3.28 2.90 18.90
N ARG A 132 3.66 2.40 20.08
CA ARG A 132 3.62 3.13 21.33
C ARG A 132 4.55 4.34 21.29
N TYR A 133 5.74 4.18 20.74
CA TYR A 133 6.66 5.29 20.52
C TYR A 133 6.03 6.37 19.62
N LEU A 134 5.45 5.99 18.48
CA LEU A 134 4.77 6.94 17.59
C LEU A 134 3.58 7.66 18.28
N GLN A 135 2.84 6.96 19.14
CA GLN A 135 1.75 7.56 19.92
C GLN A 135 2.28 8.55 20.97
N GLU A 136 3.39 8.22 21.64
CA GLU A 136 4.07 9.13 22.57
C GLU A 136 4.60 10.37 21.85
N LEU A 137 5.13 10.22 20.63
CA LEU A 137 5.56 11.34 19.79
C LEU A 137 4.40 12.21 19.36
N LEU A 138 3.30 11.62 18.91
CA LEU A 138 2.10 12.36 18.53
C LEU A 138 1.55 13.17 19.72
N ALA A 139 1.44 12.55 20.88
CA ALA A 139 0.98 13.22 22.10
C ALA A 139 1.90 14.39 22.49
N TRP A 140 3.23 14.22 22.35
CA TRP A 140 4.18 15.28 22.60
C TRP A 140 4.03 16.45 21.60
N VAL A 141 3.85 16.16 20.31
CA VAL A 141 3.62 17.20 19.29
C VAL A 141 2.33 17.96 19.55
N GLU A 142 1.23 17.26 19.82
CA GLU A 142 -0.08 17.86 20.12
C GLU A 142 -0.04 18.75 21.37
N GLU A 143 0.66 18.32 22.42
CA GLU A 143 0.86 19.11 23.63
C GLU A 143 1.63 20.40 23.33
N ASN A 144 2.72 20.32 22.59
CA ASN A 144 3.52 21.50 22.27
C ASN A 144 2.80 22.46 21.32
N GLN A 145 2.03 21.93 20.36
CA GLN A 145 1.16 22.75 19.51
C GLN A 145 0.11 23.49 20.34
N ARG A 146 -0.52 22.81 21.32
CA ARG A 146 -1.50 23.45 22.21
C ARG A 146 -0.85 24.54 23.04
N ARG A 147 0.33 24.28 23.63
CA ARG A 147 1.09 25.25 24.42
C ARG A 147 1.46 26.50 23.63
N VAL A 148 1.85 26.36 22.36
CA VAL A 148 2.12 27.50 21.48
C VAL A 148 0.84 28.24 21.12
N ALA A 149 -0.25 27.53 20.82
CA ALA A 149 -1.52 28.13 20.44
C ALA A 149 -2.17 28.93 21.57
N THR A 150 -1.97 28.53 22.82
CA THR A 150 -2.49 29.22 24.01
C THR A 150 -1.47 30.13 24.67
N ALA A 151 -0.30 30.35 24.06
CA ALA A 151 0.74 31.18 24.65
C ALA A 151 0.33 32.67 24.63
N GLU A 152 0.39 33.31 25.79
CA GLU A 152 0.19 34.75 25.95
C GLU A 152 1.52 35.41 26.36
N TRP A 153 1.68 36.69 26.04
CA TRP A 153 2.90 37.44 26.37
C TRP A 153 2.75 38.28 27.65
N GLY A 154 1.52 38.58 28.08
CA GLY A 154 1.22 39.46 29.21
C GLY A 154 1.25 40.95 28.86
N ALA A 155 0.95 41.80 29.83
CA ALA A 155 0.81 43.26 29.65
C ALA A 155 1.98 44.08 30.20
N ASP A 156 2.92 43.45 30.93
CA ASP A 156 4.08 44.09 31.54
C ASP A 156 5.40 43.41 31.15
N LEU A 157 6.50 44.17 31.25
CA LEU A 157 7.83 43.74 30.81
C LEU A 157 8.33 42.47 31.53
N PRO A 158 8.23 42.33 32.87
CA PRO A 158 8.62 41.10 33.56
C PRO A 158 7.86 39.85 33.07
N THR A 159 6.57 40.00 32.79
CA THR A 159 5.73 38.91 32.28
C THR A 159 6.14 38.51 30.86
N VAL A 160 6.42 39.48 29.98
CA VAL A 160 6.92 39.24 28.62
C VAL A 160 8.28 38.54 28.64
N GLU A 161 9.21 38.95 29.50
CA GLU A 161 10.53 38.31 29.64
C GLU A 161 10.44 36.85 30.11
N THR A 162 9.50 36.57 31.03
CA THR A 162 9.23 35.22 31.51
C THR A 162 8.69 34.32 30.39
N HIS A 163 7.69 34.80 29.64
CA HIS A 163 7.12 34.07 28.50
C HIS A 163 8.12 33.86 27.37
N LEU A 164 8.99 34.83 27.10
CA LEU A 164 10.10 34.69 26.15
C LEU A 164 11.07 33.58 26.56
N GLY A 165 11.40 33.49 27.84
CA GLY A 165 12.22 32.42 28.39
C GLY A 165 11.58 31.03 28.20
N ALA A 166 10.28 30.91 28.48
CA ALA A 166 9.52 29.69 28.27
C ALA A 166 9.48 29.27 26.78
N HIS A 167 9.27 30.23 25.87
CA HIS A 167 9.30 29.99 24.42
C HIS A 167 10.67 29.54 23.93
N ARG A 168 11.76 30.15 24.42
CA ARG A 168 13.14 29.73 24.09
C ARG A 168 13.44 28.32 24.59
N GLY A 169 12.98 27.98 25.79
CA GLY A 169 13.11 26.61 26.33
C GLY A 169 12.37 25.59 25.48
N LEU A 170 11.15 25.93 25.05
CA LEU A 170 10.37 25.09 24.13
C LEU A 170 11.07 24.92 22.78
N HIS A 171 11.58 26.01 22.19
CA HIS A 171 12.28 25.96 20.91
C HIS A 171 13.51 25.04 20.96
N ARG A 172 14.32 25.14 22.03
CA ARG A 172 15.46 24.24 22.23
C ARG A 172 15.03 22.77 22.33
N ALA A 173 13.95 22.49 23.07
CA ALA A 173 13.43 21.13 23.18
C ALA A 173 12.91 20.55 21.85
N ILE A 174 12.48 21.42 20.91
CA ILE A 174 12.12 21.03 19.53
C ILE A 174 13.36 20.78 18.67
N GLU A 175 14.45 21.53 18.87
CA GLU A 175 15.71 21.36 18.12
C GLU A 175 16.52 20.13 18.59
N GLU A 176 16.42 19.75 19.86
CA GLU A 176 17.10 18.59 20.45
C GLU A 176 16.39 17.26 20.20
N PHE A 177 15.17 17.30 19.64
CA PHE A 177 14.35 16.15 19.30
C PHE A 177 14.55 15.73 17.83
#